data_AF-A0A7W0SRN1-F1
#
_entry.id   AF-A0A7W0SRN1-F1
#
_cell.length_a   1.000
_cell.length_b   1.000
_cell.length_c   1.000
_cell.angle_alpha   90.00
_cell.angle_beta   90.00
_cell.angle_gamma   90.00
#
_symmetry.space_group_name_H-M   'P 1'
#
loop_
_entity.id
_entity.type
_entity.pdbx_description
1 polymer ?
#
loop_
_entity_poly.entity_id
_entity_poly.type
_entity_poly.pdbx_seq_one_letter_code
_entity_poly.pdbx_strand_id
1 'polypeptide(L)'
;MDEGLEAAKERSWKEIAAIDAAHERGELDDAGWHEAVASVIEPAYLAADTAESGSGSSRDARGWEYARSLLADAVAPGQTFLDIGCANGLLMESMARWGDIEPYGLEISSELAAVARIRLPQWAHRIWVGNALEWDPPHRFDIVHTNVDYVPVPRRPALVKHLLSYAGRLVIGVFNEERETRSLENEVAAWGFAISGRSERPHPHPQLAYRAFWIDSS
;
A
#
# COMPACT_ATOMS: atom_id res chain seq x y z
N MET A 1 22.71 13.98 -1.25
CA MET A 1 21.64 12.97 -1.17
C MET A 1 22.34 11.64 -1.06
N ASP A 2 22.07 10.86 -0.01
CA ASP A 2 22.72 9.57 0.22
C ASP A 2 21.99 8.50 -0.61
N GLU A 3 22.63 8.00 -1.68
CA GLU A 3 22.04 6.97 -2.55
C GLU A 3 21.69 5.67 -1.79
N GLY A 4 22.42 5.36 -0.70
CA GLY A 4 22.13 4.21 0.14
C GLY A 4 20.84 4.36 0.95
N LEU A 5 20.52 5.60 1.34
CA LEU A 5 19.29 5.92 2.07
C LEU A 5 18.06 5.83 1.16
N GLU A 6 18.15 6.34 -0.07
CA GLU A 6 17.04 6.30 -1.04
C GLU A 6 16.76 4.88 -1.54
N ALA A 7 17.81 4.09 -1.83
CA ALA A 7 17.65 2.69 -2.19
C ALA A 7 17.06 1.84 -1.04
N ALA A 8 17.27 2.25 0.22
CA ALA A 8 16.67 1.60 1.38
C ALA A 8 15.19 1.99 1.59
N LYS A 9 14.74 3.11 1.03
CA LYS A 9 13.33 3.54 1.06
C LYS A 9 12.51 2.74 0.04
N GLU A 10 12.99 2.63 -1.20
CA GLU A 10 12.29 1.95 -2.29
C GLU A 10 13.25 1.41 -3.38
N ARG A 11 12.97 0.23 -3.95
CA ARG A 11 13.91 -0.46 -4.88
C ARG A 11 13.91 0.12 -6.29
N SER A 12 12.75 0.56 -6.78
CA SER A 12 12.55 1.09 -8.14
C SER A 12 12.41 2.62 -8.17
N TRP A 13 12.96 3.29 -7.15
CA TRP A 13 12.73 4.72 -6.92
C TRP A 13 13.18 5.61 -8.08
N LYS A 14 14.22 5.22 -8.83
CA LYS A 14 14.74 6.00 -9.96
C LYS A 14 13.78 5.93 -11.16
N GLU A 15 13.28 4.75 -11.46
CA GLU A 15 12.31 4.52 -12.54
C GLU A 15 10.98 5.19 -12.23
N ILE A 16 10.45 5.03 -11.01
CA ILE A 16 9.20 5.67 -10.58
C ILE A 16 9.33 7.20 -10.60
N ALA A 17 10.45 7.76 -10.10
CA ALA A 17 10.68 9.21 -10.15
C ALA A 17 10.72 9.76 -11.59
N ALA A 18 11.24 9.00 -12.55
CA ALA A 18 11.24 9.41 -13.95
C ALA A 18 9.81 9.42 -14.54
N ILE A 19 8.98 8.44 -14.15
CA ILE A 19 7.57 8.35 -14.55
C ILE A 19 6.76 9.51 -13.93
N ASP A 20 6.96 9.79 -12.64
CA ASP A 20 6.35 10.95 -11.96
C ASP A 20 6.72 12.26 -12.64
N ALA A 21 8.00 12.45 -12.99
CA ALA A 21 8.44 13.65 -13.66
C ALA A 21 7.85 13.78 -15.08
N ALA A 22 7.66 12.68 -15.81
CA ALA A 22 6.99 12.69 -17.11
C ALA A 22 5.51 13.06 -16.98
N HIS A 23 4.82 12.56 -15.96
CA HIS A 23 3.44 12.96 -15.63
C HIS A 23 3.35 14.45 -15.26
N GLU A 24 4.27 14.95 -14.43
CA GLU A 24 4.33 16.37 -14.04
C GLU A 24 4.53 17.29 -15.26
N ARG A 25 5.32 16.85 -16.25
CA ARG A 25 5.52 17.58 -17.52
C ARG A 25 4.34 17.45 -18.50
N GLY A 26 3.33 16.63 -18.17
CA GLY A 26 2.19 16.35 -19.04
C GLY A 26 2.52 15.44 -20.23
N GLU A 27 3.65 14.72 -20.18
CA GLU A 27 4.04 13.73 -21.18
C GLU A 27 3.26 12.41 -21.00
N LEU A 28 2.81 12.15 -19.78
CA LEU A 28 1.90 11.06 -19.42
C LEU A 28 0.63 11.64 -18.80
N ASP A 29 -0.52 11.08 -19.17
CA ASP A 29 -1.75 11.23 -18.39
C ASP A 29 -1.79 10.20 -17.25
N ASP A 30 -2.85 10.20 -16.45
CA ASP A 30 -2.98 9.28 -15.31
C ASP A 30 -2.96 7.81 -15.75
N ALA A 31 -3.59 7.49 -16.88
CA ALA A 31 -3.60 6.12 -17.42
C ALA A 31 -2.20 5.69 -17.86
N GLY A 32 -1.50 6.54 -18.62
CA GLY A 32 -0.13 6.30 -19.05
C GLY A 32 0.85 6.20 -17.87
N TRP A 33 0.62 6.95 -16.79
CA TRP A 33 1.38 6.80 -15.55
C TRP A 33 1.17 5.41 -14.94
N HIS A 34 -0.08 4.95 -14.79
CA HIS A 34 -0.37 3.62 -14.23
C HIS A 34 0.24 2.49 -15.09
N GLU A 35 0.13 2.58 -16.42
CA GLU A 35 0.75 1.62 -17.33
C GLU A 35 2.28 1.61 -17.20
N ALA A 36 2.90 2.78 -17.12
CA ALA A 36 4.34 2.89 -16.96
C ALA A 36 4.82 2.29 -15.61
N VAL A 37 4.12 2.59 -14.51
CA VAL A 37 4.42 2.00 -13.19
C VAL A 37 4.24 0.49 -13.20
N ALA A 38 3.14 -0.02 -13.76
CA ALA A 38 2.88 -1.44 -13.88
C ALA A 38 4.00 -2.16 -14.65
N SER A 39 4.49 -1.56 -15.75
CA SER A 39 5.58 -2.12 -16.55
C SER A 39 6.90 -2.30 -15.80
N VAL A 40 7.12 -1.52 -14.74
CA VAL A 40 8.29 -1.61 -13.85
C VAL A 40 8.07 -2.66 -12.76
N ILE A 41 6.86 -2.72 -12.19
CA ILE A 41 6.57 -3.47 -10.96
C ILE A 41 6.13 -4.91 -11.27
N GLU A 42 5.18 -5.10 -12.19
CA GLU A 42 4.53 -6.39 -12.43
C GLU A 42 5.54 -7.50 -12.79
N PRO A 43 6.52 -7.31 -13.70
CA PRO A 43 7.44 -8.38 -14.05
C PRO A 43 8.24 -8.90 -12.86
N ALA A 44 8.67 -8.00 -11.97
CA ALA A 44 9.44 -8.36 -10.78
C ALA A 44 8.60 -9.15 -9.77
N TYR A 45 7.32 -8.80 -9.63
CA TYR A 45 6.42 -9.47 -8.69
C TYR A 45 5.96 -10.83 -9.22
N LEU A 46 5.68 -10.93 -10.52
CA LEU A 46 5.25 -12.18 -11.16
C LEU A 46 6.39 -13.21 -11.25
N ALA A 47 7.64 -12.76 -11.42
CA ALA A 47 8.81 -13.63 -11.45
C ALA A 47 9.34 -14.02 -10.06
N ALA A 48 8.69 -13.57 -8.98
CA ALA A 48 9.16 -13.79 -7.62
C ALA A 48 9.02 -15.26 -7.16
N ASP A 49 10.09 -15.81 -6.60
CA ASP A 49 10.11 -17.18 -6.06
C ASP A 49 9.50 -17.30 -4.64
N THR A 50 9.31 -16.17 -3.94
CA THR A 50 8.75 -16.15 -2.59
C THR A 50 7.56 -15.19 -2.48
N ALA A 51 6.67 -15.45 -1.51
CA ALA A 51 5.51 -14.60 -1.28
C ALA A 51 5.90 -13.17 -0.86
N GLU A 52 6.99 -13.02 -0.12
CA GLU A 52 7.53 -11.72 0.30
C GLU A 52 8.02 -10.92 -0.90
N SER A 53 8.74 -11.58 -1.81
CA SER A 53 9.25 -10.97 -3.03
C SER A 53 8.11 -10.59 -3.98
N GLY A 54 7.11 -11.45 -4.13
CA GLY A 54 5.88 -11.19 -4.91
C GLY A 54 4.91 -10.22 -4.24
N SER A 55 5.27 -9.63 -3.10
CA SER A 55 4.57 -8.53 -2.43
C SER A 55 5.47 -7.30 -2.23
N GLY A 56 6.52 -7.19 -3.04
CA GLY A 56 7.37 -5.99 -3.09
C GLY A 56 8.47 -5.91 -2.04
N SER A 57 8.81 -7.02 -1.36
CA SER A 57 9.84 -7.00 -0.34
C SER A 57 11.05 -7.85 -0.71
N SER A 58 12.25 -7.29 -0.50
CA SER A 58 13.51 -8.04 -0.58
C SER A 58 13.88 -8.74 0.74
N ARG A 59 13.00 -8.71 1.75
CA ARG A 59 13.24 -9.29 3.07
C ARG A 59 12.83 -10.76 3.09
N ASP A 60 13.42 -11.50 4.02
CA ASP A 60 12.91 -12.83 4.38
C ASP A 60 11.55 -12.74 5.08
N ALA A 61 10.89 -13.88 5.26
CA ALA A 61 9.56 -13.96 5.89
C ALA A 61 9.50 -13.23 7.24
N ARG A 62 10.52 -13.41 8.09
CA ARG A 62 10.57 -12.78 9.42
C ARG A 62 10.71 -11.26 9.32
N GLY A 63 11.58 -10.76 8.44
CA GLY A 63 11.76 -9.33 8.22
C GLY A 63 10.55 -8.68 7.58
N TRP A 64 9.89 -9.38 6.65
CA TRP A 64 8.63 -8.96 6.03
C TRP A 64 7.52 -8.81 7.07
N GLU A 65 7.33 -9.82 7.92
CA GLU A 65 6.33 -9.83 8.99
C GLU A 65 6.61 -8.76 10.03
N TYR A 66 7.86 -8.62 10.47
CA TYR A 66 8.23 -7.59 11.42
C TYR A 66 7.93 -6.17 10.89
N ALA A 67 8.20 -5.93 9.61
CA ALA A 67 7.93 -4.64 8.98
C ALA A 67 6.43 -4.32 8.89
N ARG A 68 5.56 -5.33 8.70
CA ARG A 68 4.14 -5.12 8.39
C ARG A 68 3.18 -5.40 9.55
N SER A 69 3.59 -6.16 10.55
CA SER A 69 2.72 -6.52 11.70
C SER A 69 2.24 -5.31 12.51
N LEU A 70 2.90 -4.15 12.39
CA LEU A 70 2.44 -2.89 13.00
C LEU A 70 1.08 -2.42 12.48
N LEU A 71 0.64 -2.89 11.31
CA LEU A 71 -0.70 -2.63 10.79
C LEU A 71 -1.80 -3.26 11.65
N ALA A 72 -1.49 -4.33 12.39
CA ALA A 72 -2.43 -4.95 13.32
C ALA A 72 -2.80 -4.02 14.49
N ASP A 73 -1.99 -3.01 14.80
CA ASP A 73 -2.29 -2.03 15.85
C ASP A 73 -3.49 -1.13 15.47
N ALA A 74 -3.89 -1.11 14.19
CA ALA A 74 -4.96 -0.27 13.67
C ALA A 74 -6.33 -0.98 13.55
N VAL A 75 -6.41 -2.28 13.87
CA VAL A 75 -7.60 -3.11 13.63
C VAL A 75 -8.12 -3.75 14.92
N ALA A 76 -9.37 -4.22 14.88
CA ALA A 76 -10.01 -5.03 15.90
C ALA A 76 -10.55 -6.35 15.31
N PRO A 77 -10.65 -7.43 16.10
CA PRO A 77 -11.21 -8.71 15.65
C PRO A 77 -12.60 -8.58 15.03
N GLY A 78 -12.83 -9.34 13.96
CA GLY A 78 -14.10 -9.40 13.21
C GLY A 78 -14.33 -8.23 12.25
N GLN A 79 -13.43 -7.25 12.16
CA GLN A 79 -13.56 -6.16 11.20
C GLN A 79 -13.32 -6.61 9.77
N THR A 80 -14.02 -5.98 8.83
CA THR A 80 -13.73 -6.09 7.40
C THR A 80 -12.52 -5.24 7.03
N PHE A 81 -11.55 -5.82 6.31
CA PHE A 81 -10.29 -5.19 5.95
C PHE A 81 -10.04 -5.28 4.44
N LEU A 82 -9.99 -4.15 3.75
CA LEU A 82 -9.63 -4.08 2.34
C LEU A 82 -8.15 -3.69 2.17
N ASP A 83 -7.37 -4.54 1.53
CA ASP A 83 -5.99 -4.28 1.14
C ASP A 83 -5.92 -3.75 -0.31
N ILE A 84 -5.64 -2.45 -0.47
CA ILE A 84 -5.43 -1.83 -1.78
C ILE A 84 -4.02 -2.16 -2.27
N GLY A 85 -3.88 -2.60 -3.52
CA GLY A 85 -2.61 -3.10 -4.05
C GLY A 85 -2.23 -4.42 -3.39
N CYS A 86 -3.17 -5.35 -3.26
CA CYS A 86 -2.96 -6.58 -2.49
C CYS A 86 -1.87 -7.50 -3.07
N ALA A 87 -1.40 -7.25 -4.30
CA ALA A 87 -0.39 -8.03 -5.00
C ALA A 87 -0.75 -9.51 -5.01
N ASN A 88 0.11 -10.37 -4.46
CA ASN A 88 -0.16 -11.80 -4.34
C ASN A 88 -1.06 -12.19 -3.15
N GLY A 89 -1.54 -11.24 -2.34
CA GLY A 89 -2.40 -11.43 -1.17
C GLY A 89 -1.67 -11.74 0.15
N LEU A 90 -0.34 -11.56 0.25
CA LEU A 90 0.41 -11.92 1.47
C LEU A 90 -0.03 -11.13 2.70
N LEU A 91 -0.31 -9.84 2.53
CA LEU A 91 -0.77 -9.00 3.62
C LEU A 91 -2.21 -9.36 4.05
N MET A 92 -3.12 -9.56 3.10
CA MET A 92 -4.47 -10.06 3.37
C MET A 92 -4.47 -11.30 4.28
N GLU A 93 -3.70 -12.32 3.89
CA GLU A 93 -3.60 -13.57 4.65
C GLU A 93 -2.98 -13.38 6.03
N SER A 94 -2.00 -12.49 6.14
CA SER A 94 -1.32 -12.22 7.40
C SER A 94 -2.19 -11.44 8.36
N MET A 95 -2.92 -10.42 7.89
CA MET A 95 -3.85 -9.64 8.70
C MET A 95 -4.99 -10.50 9.24
N ALA A 96 -5.52 -11.45 8.45
CA ALA A 96 -6.51 -12.41 8.93
C ALA A 96 -6.01 -13.21 10.15
N ARG A 97 -4.70 -13.51 10.23
CA ARG A 97 -4.10 -14.18 11.39
C ARG A 97 -3.76 -13.24 12.53
N TRP A 98 -3.16 -12.08 12.23
CA TRP A 98 -2.65 -11.16 13.23
C TRP A 98 -3.76 -10.35 13.92
N GLY A 99 -4.77 -9.95 13.16
CA GLY A 99 -5.87 -9.10 13.62
C GLY A 99 -7.22 -9.82 13.75
N ASP A 100 -7.31 -11.09 13.37
CA ASP A 100 -8.57 -11.85 13.32
C ASP A 100 -9.66 -11.12 12.51
N ILE A 101 -9.29 -10.59 11.34
CA ILE A 101 -10.15 -9.79 10.46
C ILE A 101 -10.72 -10.61 9.30
N GLU A 102 -11.72 -10.06 8.62
CA GLU A 102 -12.21 -10.56 7.33
C GLU A 102 -11.49 -9.87 6.16
N PRO A 103 -10.58 -10.56 5.43
CA PRO A 103 -9.74 -9.89 4.44
C PRO A 103 -10.41 -9.80 3.07
N TYR A 104 -10.14 -8.69 2.39
CA TYR A 104 -10.51 -8.36 1.01
C TYR A 104 -9.32 -7.72 0.30
N GLY A 105 -9.29 -7.81 -1.03
CA GLY A 105 -8.19 -7.28 -1.85
C GLY A 105 -8.69 -6.52 -3.06
N LEU A 106 -8.03 -5.41 -3.38
CA LEU A 106 -8.14 -4.74 -4.67
C LEU A 106 -6.76 -4.67 -5.29
N GLU A 107 -6.64 -5.08 -6.54
CA GLU A 107 -5.39 -5.03 -7.29
C GLU A 107 -5.64 -4.47 -8.68
N ILE A 108 -4.81 -3.53 -9.15
CA ILE A 108 -4.96 -2.96 -10.48
C ILE A 108 -4.51 -3.96 -11.55
N SER A 109 -3.50 -4.77 -11.24
CA SER A 109 -2.98 -5.81 -12.10
C SER A 109 -3.88 -7.04 -12.11
N SER A 110 -4.49 -7.34 -13.27
CA SER A 110 -5.31 -8.55 -13.41
C SER A 110 -4.52 -9.85 -13.20
N GLU A 111 -3.22 -9.83 -13.51
CA GLU A 111 -2.31 -10.97 -13.40
C GLU A 111 -1.91 -11.23 -11.94
N LEU A 112 -1.53 -10.18 -11.19
CA LEU A 112 -1.25 -10.32 -9.75
C LEU A 112 -2.52 -10.71 -8.98
N ALA A 113 -3.68 -10.15 -9.32
CA ALA A 113 -4.95 -10.56 -8.73
C ALA A 113 -5.23 -12.06 -8.99
N ALA A 114 -4.89 -12.58 -10.16
CA ALA A 114 -5.01 -14.01 -10.46
C ALA A 114 -4.05 -14.84 -9.58
N VAL A 115 -2.80 -14.40 -9.39
CA VAL A 115 -1.85 -15.03 -8.47
C VAL A 115 -2.42 -15.08 -7.05
N ALA A 116 -2.98 -13.98 -6.55
CA ALA A 116 -3.59 -13.93 -5.22
C ALA A 116 -4.76 -14.89 -5.06
N ARG A 117 -5.65 -14.95 -6.05
CA ARG A 117 -6.79 -15.88 -6.06
C ARG A 117 -6.36 -17.35 -6.08
N ILE A 118 -5.27 -17.67 -6.80
CA ILE A 118 -4.69 -19.02 -6.82
C ILE A 118 -4.11 -19.37 -5.46
N ARG A 119 -3.39 -18.43 -4.82
CA ARG A 119 -2.77 -18.66 -3.51
C ARG A 119 -3.79 -18.75 -2.37
N LEU A 120 -4.90 -18.01 -2.49
CA LEU A 120 -5.93 -17.86 -1.47
C LEU A 120 -7.31 -18.26 -2.00
N PRO A 121 -7.53 -19.53 -2.41
CA PRO A 121 -8.78 -19.95 -3.05
C PRO A 121 -10.02 -19.73 -2.18
N GLN A 122 -9.88 -19.80 -0.84
CA GLN A 122 -10.96 -19.54 0.11
C GLN A 122 -11.47 -18.08 0.08
N TRP A 123 -10.66 -17.15 -0.41
CA TRP A 123 -11.01 -15.73 -0.53
C TRP A 123 -10.98 -15.23 -1.98
N ALA A 124 -10.93 -16.11 -2.97
CA ALA A 124 -10.82 -15.70 -4.37
C ALA A 124 -11.95 -14.76 -4.83
N HIS A 125 -13.15 -14.91 -4.25
CA HIS A 125 -14.33 -14.06 -4.50
C HIS A 125 -14.28 -12.69 -3.78
N ARG A 126 -13.28 -12.46 -2.92
CA ARG A 126 -13.04 -11.23 -2.16
C ARG A 126 -11.88 -10.39 -2.74
N ILE A 127 -11.32 -10.83 -3.87
CA ILE A 127 -10.22 -10.16 -4.56
C ILE A 127 -10.77 -9.60 -5.86
N TRP A 128 -10.73 -8.29 -6.00
CA TRP A 128 -11.21 -7.57 -7.19
C TRP A 128 -10.04 -7.02 -8.02
N VAL A 129 -10.31 -6.83 -9.31
CA VAL A 129 -9.42 -6.08 -10.19
C VAL A 129 -10.00 -4.69 -10.38
N GLY A 130 -9.20 -3.65 -10.18
CA GLY A 130 -9.65 -2.28 -10.41
C GLY A 130 -8.65 -1.21 -9.99
N ASN A 131 -8.81 -0.01 -10.54
CA ASN A 131 -8.03 1.16 -10.15
C ASN A 131 -8.60 1.74 -8.85
N ALA A 132 -7.78 1.81 -7.79
CA ALA A 132 -8.19 2.30 -6.48
C ALA A 132 -8.78 3.71 -6.48
N LEU A 133 -8.41 4.56 -7.45
CA LEU A 133 -8.90 5.94 -7.57
C LEU A 133 -10.35 6.03 -8.11
N GLU A 134 -10.83 4.99 -8.79
CA GLU A 134 -12.10 5.00 -9.53
C GLU A 134 -13.01 3.83 -9.17
N TRP A 135 -12.47 2.80 -8.52
CA TRP A 135 -13.22 1.60 -8.16
C TRP A 135 -14.35 1.91 -7.17
N ASP A 136 -15.53 1.38 -7.47
CA ASP A 136 -16.72 1.48 -6.62
C ASP A 136 -16.87 0.17 -5.81
N PRO A 137 -16.81 0.25 -4.47
CA PRO A 137 -16.83 -0.95 -3.64
C PRO A 137 -18.25 -1.53 -3.53
N PRO A 138 -18.40 -2.86 -3.42
CA PRO A 138 -19.71 -3.48 -3.23
C PRO A 138 -20.35 -3.17 -1.86
N HIS A 139 -19.56 -2.72 -0.89
CA HIS A 139 -19.99 -2.33 0.45
C HIS A 139 -18.91 -1.45 1.11
N ARG A 140 -19.25 -0.82 2.23
CA ARG A 140 -18.26 -0.14 3.09
C ARG A 140 -17.42 -1.16 3.84
N PHE A 141 -16.16 -0.82 4.09
CA PHE A 141 -15.24 -1.60 4.91
C PHE A 141 -14.98 -0.88 6.23
N ASP A 142 -14.78 -1.63 7.30
CA ASP A 142 -14.36 -1.07 8.59
C ASP A 142 -12.98 -0.43 8.44
N ILE A 143 -12.06 -1.14 7.78
CA ILE A 143 -10.68 -0.73 7.53
C ILE A 143 -10.36 -0.83 6.04
N VAL A 144 -9.76 0.23 5.49
CA VAL A 144 -9.07 0.19 4.19
C VAL A 144 -7.60 0.47 4.42
N HIS A 145 -6.73 -0.34 3.84
CA HIS A 145 -5.28 -0.20 3.88
C HIS A 145 -4.73 0.18 2.50
N THR A 146 -3.81 1.14 2.44
CA THR A 146 -3.21 1.59 1.17
C THR A 146 -1.82 2.20 1.39
N ASN A 147 -1.07 2.36 0.31
CA ASN A 147 -0.08 3.44 0.18
C ASN A 147 -0.63 4.54 -0.75
N VAL A 148 -0.13 5.76 -0.64
CA VAL A 148 -0.60 6.89 -1.48
C VAL A 148 0.13 6.98 -2.82
N ASP A 149 1.23 6.25 -2.96
CA ASP A 149 2.05 6.15 -4.17
C ASP A 149 1.41 5.28 -5.27
N TYR A 150 0.20 4.77 -5.06
CA TYR A 150 -0.57 4.07 -6.10
C TYR A 150 -1.16 5.00 -7.15
N VAL A 151 -1.04 6.31 -6.98
CA VAL A 151 -1.47 7.34 -7.94
C VAL A 151 -0.40 8.42 -8.09
N PRO A 152 -0.39 9.17 -9.20
CA PRO A 152 0.49 10.31 -9.36
C PRO A 152 0.34 11.34 -8.22
N VAL A 153 1.40 12.06 -7.88
CA VAL A 153 1.43 13.02 -6.75
C VAL A 153 0.21 13.96 -6.72
N PRO A 154 -0.23 14.61 -7.82
CA PRO A 154 -1.38 15.51 -7.80
C PRO A 154 -2.72 14.83 -7.45
N ARG A 155 -2.81 13.50 -7.61
CA ARG A 155 -4.03 12.71 -7.39
C ARG A 155 -4.13 12.14 -5.99
N ARG A 156 -3.06 12.17 -5.19
CA ARG A 156 -3.04 11.58 -3.82
C ARG A 156 -4.14 12.13 -2.89
N PRO A 157 -4.46 13.44 -2.85
CA PRO A 157 -5.58 13.93 -2.04
C PRO A 157 -6.93 13.35 -2.48
N ALA A 158 -7.13 13.18 -3.79
CA ALA A 158 -8.35 12.60 -4.35
C ALA A 158 -8.47 11.11 -4.02
N LEU A 159 -7.34 10.37 -4.06
CA LEU A 159 -7.30 8.98 -3.60
C LEU A 159 -7.73 8.88 -2.13
N VAL A 160 -7.08 9.60 -1.22
CA VAL A 160 -7.41 9.56 0.22
C VAL A 160 -8.89 9.88 0.46
N LYS A 161 -9.41 10.91 -0.20
CA LYS A 161 -10.83 11.27 -0.11
C LYS A 161 -11.76 10.15 -0.62
N HIS A 162 -11.42 9.54 -1.75
CA HIS A 162 -12.22 8.46 -2.33
C HIS A 162 -12.23 7.23 -1.43
N LEU A 163 -11.08 6.79 -0.93
CA LEU A 163 -10.99 5.63 -0.03
C LEU A 163 -11.76 5.87 1.27
N LEU A 164 -11.64 7.07 1.88
CA LEU A 164 -12.42 7.45 3.06
C LEU A 164 -13.94 7.48 2.79
N SER A 165 -14.37 7.64 1.55
CA SER A 165 -15.79 7.62 1.21
C SER A 165 -16.45 6.26 1.49
N TYR A 166 -15.66 5.18 1.65
CA TYR A 166 -16.16 3.84 1.95
C TYR A 166 -15.38 3.10 3.06
N ALA A 167 -14.43 3.76 3.72
CA ALA A 167 -13.71 3.23 4.88
C ALA A 167 -14.25 3.82 6.19
N GLY A 168 -14.38 3.01 7.24
CA GLY A 168 -14.51 3.51 8.62
C GLY A 168 -13.19 4.10 9.13
N ARG A 169 -12.07 3.49 8.72
CA ARG A 169 -10.70 3.93 8.96
C ARG A 169 -9.85 3.67 7.73
N LEU A 170 -9.09 4.67 7.29
CA LEU A 170 -8.06 4.52 6.28
C LEU A 170 -6.69 4.42 6.96
N VAL A 171 -6.01 3.29 6.78
CA VAL A 171 -4.64 3.04 7.24
C VAL A 171 -3.69 3.24 6.07
N ILE A 172 -2.72 4.14 6.24
CA ILE A 172 -1.70 4.45 5.23
C ILE A 172 -0.35 3.88 5.70
N GLY A 173 0.22 2.99 4.89
CA GLY A 173 1.52 2.37 5.11
C GLY A 173 1.61 0.94 4.56
N VAL A 174 2.58 0.14 4.97
CA VAL A 174 3.78 0.56 5.71
C VAL A 174 4.75 1.26 4.76
N PHE A 175 5.25 2.42 5.18
CA PHE A 175 6.29 3.16 4.45
C PHE A 175 7.56 3.30 5.30
N ASN A 176 8.70 3.45 4.61
CA ASN A 176 10.00 3.71 5.22
C ASN A 176 10.24 5.23 5.26
N GLU A 177 10.54 5.77 6.43
CA GLU A 177 10.81 7.20 6.57
C GLU A 177 11.91 7.46 7.59
N GLU A 178 12.60 8.60 7.43
CA GLU A 178 13.60 9.05 8.40
C GLU A 178 12.96 9.31 9.77
N ARG A 179 13.60 8.83 10.84
CA ARG A 179 13.05 8.80 12.21
C ARG A 179 12.65 10.19 12.73
N GLU A 180 13.44 11.19 12.40
CA GLU A 180 13.24 12.57 12.86
C GLU A 180 12.21 13.34 12.01
N THR A 181 11.66 12.69 10.98
CA THR A 181 10.68 13.29 10.06
C THR A 181 9.35 12.54 10.09
N ARG A 182 8.29 13.26 9.71
CA ARG A 182 6.91 12.78 9.53
C ARG A 182 6.32 13.38 8.26
N SER A 183 7.06 13.32 7.17
CA SER A 183 6.79 14.04 5.92
C SER A 183 5.46 13.60 5.32
N LEU A 184 5.21 12.29 5.19
CA LEU A 184 3.94 11.81 4.62
C LEU A 184 2.74 12.11 5.54
N GLU A 185 2.88 11.94 6.85
CA GLU A 185 1.82 12.30 7.83
C GLU A 185 1.49 13.80 7.73
N ASN A 186 2.51 14.66 7.63
CA ASN A 186 2.35 16.11 7.48
C ASN A 186 1.74 16.49 6.12
N GLU A 187 2.11 15.80 5.04
CA GLU A 187 1.55 16.01 3.70
C GLU A 187 0.06 15.69 3.69
N VAL A 188 -0.34 14.54 4.25
CA VAL A 188 -1.74 14.14 4.36
C VAL A 188 -2.53 15.09 5.26
N ALA A 189 -1.94 15.55 6.37
CA ALA A 189 -2.55 16.56 7.22
C ALA A 189 -2.73 17.91 6.50
N ALA A 190 -1.79 18.30 5.64
CA ALA A 190 -1.88 19.52 4.84
C ALA A 190 -2.99 19.47 3.79
N TRP A 191 -3.44 18.28 3.38
CA TRP A 191 -4.64 18.11 2.55
C TRP A 191 -5.96 18.26 3.31
N GLY A 192 -5.90 18.48 4.64
CA GLY A 192 -7.05 18.72 5.50
C GLY A 192 -7.58 17.49 6.23
N PHE A 193 -6.85 16.36 6.22
CA PHE A 193 -7.26 15.16 6.94
C PHE A 193 -6.69 15.13 8.37
N ALA A 194 -7.53 14.78 9.34
CA ALA A 194 -7.11 14.63 10.73
C ALA A 194 -6.49 13.25 10.96
N ILE A 195 -5.27 13.21 11.49
CA ILE A 195 -4.59 11.95 11.83
C ILE A 195 -5.11 11.44 13.18
N SER A 196 -5.79 10.30 13.17
CA SER A 196 -6.44 9.70 14.35
C SER A 196 -5.50 8.81 15.16
N GLY A 197 -4.48 8.24 14.54
CA GLY A 197 -3.49 7.42 15.24
C GLY A 197 -2.35 6.95 14.35
N ARG A 198 -1.41 6.23 14.96
CA ARG A 198 -0.14 5.83 14.34
C ARG A 198 0.48 4.60 15.00
N SER A 199 1.29 3.89 14.23
CA SER A 199 2.20 2.86 14.74
C SER A 199 3.56 2.95 14.03
N GLU A 200 4.62 2.56 14.74
CA GLU A 200 5.97 2.55 14.21
C GLU A 200 6.79 1.36 14.73
N ARG A 201 7.77 0.92 13.92
CA ARG A 201 8.77 -0.08 14.31
C ARG A 201 10.17 0.37 13.85
N PRO A 202 11.23 0.07 14.63
CA PRO A 202 12.60 0.31 14.20
C PRO A 202 12.91 -0.32 12.82
N HIS A 203 13.47 0.47 11.90
CA HIS A 203 14.05 -0.10 10.68
C HIS A 203 15.48 -0.60 10.96
N PRO A 204 15.97 -1.65 10.26
CA PRO A 204 17.37 -2.10 10.37
C PRO A 204 18.40 -1.00 10.04
N HIS A 205 18.08 -0.12 9.10
CA HIS A 205 18.85 1.10 8.86
C HIS A 205 18.63 2.09 10.02
N PRO A 206 19.69 2.58 10.69
CA PRO A 206 19.57 3.33 11.94
C PRO A 206 18.83 4.67 11.82
N GLN A 207 18.79 5.25 10.62
CA GLN A 207 18.11 6.51 10.36
C GLN A 207 16.64 6.36 9.98
N LEU A 208 16.18 5.14 9.68
CA LEU A 208 14.82 4.89 9.18
C LEU A 208 13.93 4.26 10.26
N ALA A 209 12.62 4.37 10.07
CA ALA A 209 11.58 3.63 10.77
C ALA A 209 10.55 3.10 9.76
N TYR A 210 9.93 1.96 10.10
CA TYR A 210 8.67 1.56 9.49
C TYR A 210 7.55 2.34 10.14
N ARG A 211 6.67 2.92 9.33
CA ARG A 211 5.55 3.73 9.82
C ARG A 211 4.25 3.33 9.16
N ALA A 212 3.17 3.41 9.93
CA ALA A 212 1.82 3.55 9.43
C ALA A 212 1.06 4.56 10.29
N PHE A 213 0.07 5.21 9.70
CA PHE A 213 -0.86 6.08 10.41
C PHE A 213 -2.25 5.89 9.84
N TRP A 214 -3.27 6.41 10.54
CA TRP A 214 -4.64 6.28 10.08
C TRP A 214 -5.49 7.50 10.33
N ILE A 215 -6.52 7.61 9.51
CA ILE A 215 -7.58 8.62 9.53
C ILE A 215 -8.88 7.86 9.78
N ASP A 216 -9.66 8.30 10.77
CA ASP A 216 -11.01 7.78 10.98
C ASP A 216 -12.01 8.61 10.16
N SER A 217 -12.97 7.96 9.50
CA SER A 217 -14.09 8.66 8.87
C SER A 217 -14.94 9.32 9.95
N SER A 218 -15.25 10.61 9.76
CA SER A 218 -16.13 11.38 10.65
C SER A 218 -17.60 10.98 10.53
#